data_AF-A0A7X9EJ93-F1
#
_entry.id   AF-A0A7X9EJ93-F1
#
_cell.length_a   1.000
_cell.length_b   1.000
_cell.length_c   1.000
_cell.angle_alpha   90.00
_cell.angle_beta   90.00
_cell.angle_gamma   90.00
#
_symmetry.space_group_name_H-M   'P 1'
#
loop_
_entity.id
_entity.type
_entity.pdbx_description
1 polymer ?
#
loop_
_entity_poly.entity_id
_entity_poly.type
_entity_poly.pdbx_seq_one_letter_code
_entity_poly.pdbx_strand_id
1 'polypeptide(L)'
;MFDDLTGVEDEKKQEALNVILFNIRQMFSHGIEGDIVSETISDISLKDVDRFLFKIANDQDTKIKLLRVRSSCIEDPMIIDSLFDYVRIEPTFNKHAKQMIYFLESSDFAIGLIPVDEGRGDIRIHIEPLECYPDFVTEIYNDLDKKKGLDSIKFIKLQ
;
A
#
# COMPACT_ATOMS: atom_id res chain seq x y z
N MET A 1 -22.21 16.36 9.72
CA MET A 1 -20.88 15.93 10.18
C MET A 1 -21.06 15.59 11.65
N PHE A 2 -21.16 14.30 11.95
CA PHE A 2 -21.26 13.82 13.33
C PHE A 2 -19.82 13.51 13.74
N ASP A 3 -19.25 14.36 14.60
CA ASP A 3 -17.97 14.06 15.24
C ASP A 3 -18.22 12.91 16.24
N ASP A 4 -17.36 11.88 16.21
CA ASP A 4 -17.43 10.76 17.15
C ASP A 4 -17.13 11.25 18.57
N LEU A 5 -18.19 11.47 19.34
CA LEU A 5 -18.12 11.92 20.74
C LEU A 5 -17.48 10.89 21.68
N THR A 6 -17.27 9.65 21.23
CA THR A 6 -16.74 8.57 22.06
C THR A 6 -15.23 8.39 21.94
N GLY A 7 -14.62 8.83 20.83
CA GLY A 7 -13.22 8.58 20.50
C GLY A 7 -12.89 7.12 20.17
N VAL A 8 -13.88 6.22 20.27
CA VAL A 8 -13.71 4.77 20.06
C VAL A 8 -13.48 4.45 18.58
N GLU A 9 -14.07 5.23 17.66
CA GLU A 9 -13.87 5.04 16.22
C GLU A 9 -12.43 5.39 15.80
N ASP A 10 -11.87 6.45 16.39
CA ASP A 10 -10.48 6.86 16.15
C ASP A 10 -9.47 5.86 16.75
N GLU A 11 -9.76 5.29 17.93
CA GLU A 11 -8.92 4.24 18.53
C GLU A 11 -8.87 2.97 17.67
N LYS A 12 -10.02 2.49 17.19
CA LYS A 12 -10.09 1.30 16.31
C LYS A 12 -9.36 1.51 14.99
N LYS A 13 -9.56 2.66 14.35
CA LYS A 13 -8.83 3.02 13.12
C LYS A 13 -7.33 3.04 13.37
N GLN A 14 -6.89 3.63 14.47
CA GLN A 14 -5.47 3.68 14.80
C GLN A 14 -4.90 2.28 15.07
N GLU A 15 -5.65 1.40 15.74
CA GLU A 15 -5.28 0.00 15.94
C GLU A 15 -5.13 -0.75 14.61
N ALA A 16 -6.11 -0.62 13.71
CA ALA A 16 -6.06 -1.20 12.37
C ALA A 16 -4.84 -0.72 11.56
N LEU A 17 -4.53 0.58 11.58
CA LEU A 17 -3.34 1.13 10.93
C LEU A 17 -2.03 0.67 11.59
N ASN A 18 -2.04 0.44 12.91
CA ASN A 18 -0.89 -0.10 13.62
C ASN A 18 -0.60 -1.56 13.23
N VAL A 19 -1.64 -2.35 12.90
CA VAL A 19 -1.46 -3.71 12.34
C VAL A 19 -0.73 -3.64 11.00
N ILE A 20 -1.13 -2.73 10.10
CA ILE A 20 -0.43 -2.52 8.82
C ILE A 20 1.03 -2.15 9.07
N LEU A 21 1.27 -1.20 9.97
CA LEU A 21 2.63 -0.76 10.31
C LEU A 21 3.49 -1.88 10.90
N PHE A 22 2.89 -2.69 11.76
CA PHE A 22 3.56 -3.83 12.37
C PHE A 22 4.02 -4.80 11.28
N ASN A 23 3.14 -5.19 10.37
CA ASN A 23 3.46 -6.10 9.27
C ASN A 23 4.53 -5.52 8.33
N ILE A 24 4.43 -4.25 7.95
CA ILE A 24 5.48 -3.56 7.18
C ILE A 24 6.83 -3.65 7.92
N ARG A 25 6.86 -3.33 9.22
CA ARG A 25 8.10 -3.38 10.01
C ARG A 25 8.65 -4.80 10.13
N GLN A 26 7.81 -5.82 10.26
CA GLN A 26 8.24 -7.21 10.27
C GLN A 26 8.90 -7.59 8.95
N MET A 27 8.28 -7.25 7.82
CA MET A 27 8.87 -7.51 6.50
C MET A 27 10.22 -6.81 6.33
N PHE A 28 10.35 -5.54 6.73
CA PHE A 28 11.64 -4.85 6.65
C PHE A 28 12.71 -5.36 7.63
N SER A 29 12.33 -6.01 8.72
CA SER A 29 13.29 -6.49 9.73
C SER A 29 13.69 -7.95 9.52
N HIS A 30 12.79 -8.77 8.98
CA HIS A 30 12.91 -10.22 8.95
C HIS A 30 12.48 -10.84 7.62
N GLY A 31 11.87 -10.07 6.73
CA GLY A 31 11.33 -10.56 5.46
C GLY A 31 12.42 -11.12 4.56
N ILE A 32 12.18 -12.31 4.03
CA ILE A 32 13.02 -12.98 3.03
C ILE A 32 12.17 -13.41 1.83
N GLU A 33 12.84 -13.88 0.77
CA GLU A 33 12.19 -14.41 -0.42
C GLU A 33 11.13 -15.47 -0.04
N GLY A 34 9.91 -15.29 -0.55
CA GLY A 34 8.76 -16.18 -0.29
C GLY A 34 7.92 -15.82 0.94
N ASP A 35 8.30 -14.84 1.74
CA ASP A 35 7.45 -14.36 2.85
C ASP A 35 6.24 -13.59 2.31
N ILE A 36 5.05 -13.97 2.76
CA ILE A 36 3.79 -13.34 2.37
C ILE A 36 2.98 -13.03 3.62
N VAL A 37 2.53 -11.78 3.72
CA VAL A 37 1.51 -11.36 4.69
C VAL A 37 0.21 -11.14 3.92
N SER A 38 -0.84 -11.86 4.32
CA SER A 38 -2.18 -11.68 3.79
C SER A 38 -3.17 -11.62 4.95
N GLU A 39 -3.62 -10.42 5.31
CA GLU A 39 -4.45 -10.18 6.50
C GLU A 39 -5.64 -9.29 6.17
N THR A 40 -6.81 -9.63 6.72
CA THR A 40 -8.02 -8.80 6.67
C THR A 40 -8.04 -7.87 7.88
N ILE A 41 -8.22 -6.57 7.62
CA ILE A 41 -8.19 -5.50 8.61
C ILE A 41 -9.51 -4.72 8.49
N SER A 42 -10.23 -4.64 9.61
CA SER A 42 -11.54 -3.98 9.68
C SER A 42 -11.43 -2.51 10.10
N ASP A 43 -12.54 -1.79 9.98
CA ASP A 43 -12.75 -0.42 10.47
C ASP A 43 -11.89 0.65 9.78
N ILE A 44 -11.34 0.36 8.59
CA ILE A 44 -10.56 1.29 7.77
C ILE A 44 -10.99 1.27 6.30
N SER A 45 -10.73 2.36 5.58
CA SER A 45 -10.94 2.45 4.12
C SER A 45 -9.63 2.47 3.33
N LEU A 46 -9.67 2.15 2.03
CA LEU A 46 -8.49 2.25 1.16
C LEU A 46 -7.85 3.64 1.19
N LYS A 47 -8.67 4.69 1.40
CA LYS A 47 -8.22 6.07 1.56
C LYS A 47 -7.44 6.29 2.87
N ASP A 48 -7.81 5.60 3.93
CA ASP A 48 -7.10 5.65 5.21
C ASP A 48 -5.73 4.97 5.08
N VAL A 49 -5.67 3.83 4.39
CA VAL A 49 -4.40 3.15 4.05
C VAL A 49 -3.51 4.08 3.23
N ASP A 50 -4.02 4.69 2.16
CA ASP A 50 -3.27 5.63 1.31
C ASP A 50 -2.66 6.77 2.13
N ARG A 51 -3.50 7.46 2.92
CA ARG A 51 -3.06 8.58 3.77
C ARG A 51 -2.02 8.12 4.79
N PHE A 52 -2.24 6.95 5.39
CA PHE A 52 -1.35 6.40 6.39
C PHE A 52 0.04 6.10 5.81
N LEU A 53 0.11 5.45 4.65
CA LEU A 53 1.38 5.12 3.98
C LEU A 53 2.18 6.37 3.61
N PHE A 54 1.52 7.41 3.09
CA PHE A 54 2.19 8.68 2.81
C PHE A 54 2.60 9.43 4.09
N LYS A 55 1.81 9.35 5.16
CA LYS A 55 2.18 9.94 6.45
C LYS A 55 3.46 9.30 7.00
N ILE A 56 3.54 7.97 7.07
CA ILE A 56 4.73 7.30 7.61
C ILE A 56 5.99 7.53 6.76
N ALA A 57 5.82 7.73 5.45
CA ALA A 57 6.91 8.09 4.54
C ALA A 57 7.40 9.52 4.77
N ASN A 58 6.51 10.47 5.04
CA ASN A 58 6.87 11.88 5.23
C ASN A 58 7.42 12.16 6.62
N ASP A 59 6.78 11.59 7.65
CA ASP A 59 7.15 11.84 9.05
C ASP A 59 8.49 11.16 9.39
N GLN A 60 8.89 10.13 8.62
CA GLN A 60 10.05 9.28 8.89
C GLN A 60 10.07 8.73 10.34
N ASP A 61 8.89 8.66 10.98
CA ASP A 61 8.67 8.17 12.36
C ASP A 61 8.63 6.63 12.42
N THR A 62 9.19 5.97 11.40
CA THR A 62 9.35 4.53 11.38
C THR A 62 10.79 4.17 11.73
N LYS A 63 10.99 2.97 12.28
CA LYS A 63 12.35 2.42 12.47
C LYS A 63 13.04 2.09 11.13
N ILE A 64 12.34 2.24 10.01
CA ILE A 64 12.83 1.93 8.66
C ILE A 64 13.50 3.20 8.12
N LYS A 65 14.83 3.15 7.99
CA LYS A 65 15.62 4.30 7.54
C LYS A 65 15.33 4.59 6.07
N LEU A 66 15.12 5.88 5.76
CA LEU A 66 14.94 6.37 4.39
C LEU A 66 13.78 5.68 3.66
N LEU A 67 12.71 5.37 4.39
CA LEU A 67 11.53 4.73 3.82
C LEU A 67 10.96 5.61 2.71
N ARG A 68 10.94 5.09 1.49
CA ARG A 68 10.32 5.71 0.33
C ARG A 68 9.06 4.94 0.00
N VAL A 69 7.96 5.67 -0.20
CA VAL A 69 6.69 5.10 -0.64
C VAL A 69 6.38 5.63 -2.04
N ARG A 70 6.13 4.70 -2.96
CA ARG A 70 5.60 4.97 -4.29
C ARG A 70 4.29 4.23 -4.46
N SER A 71 3.49 4.66 -5.43
CA SER A 71 2.25 3.97 -5.77
C SER A 71 1.95 4.04 -7.25
N SER A 72 1.15 3.09 -7.72
CA SER A 72 0.56 3.09 -9.05
C SER A 72 -0.93 2.81 -8.94
N CYS A 73 -1.71 3.44 -9.81
CA CYS A 73 -3.13 3.22 -9.96
C CYS A 73 -3.36 2.41 -11.23
N ILE A 74 -3.82 1.16 -11.07
CA ILE A 74 -4.13 0.25 -12.16
C ILE A 74 -5.60 0.47 -12.54
N GLU A 75 -5.83 0.82 -13.80
CA GLU A 75 -7.17 1.02 -14.35
C GLU A 75 -7.53 -0.01 -15.44
N ASP A 76 -6.54 -0.78 -15.91
CA ASP A 76 -6.76 -1.84 -16.90
C ASP A 76 -7.43 -3.06 -16.24
N PRO A 77 -8.67 -3.43 -16.64
CA PRO A 77 -9.39 -4.55 -16.05
C PRO A 77 -8.65 -5.89 -16.14
N MET A 78 -7.88 -6.13 -17.22
CA MET A 78 -7.15 -7.40 -17.39
C MET A 78 -6.01 -7.52 -16.37
N ILE A 79 -5.33 -6.40 -16.09
CA ILE A 79 -4.27 -6.36 -15.08
C ILE A 79 -4.88 -6.49 -13.68
N ILE A 80 -6.01 -5.84 -13.43
CA ILE A 80 -6.74 -5.95 -12.16
C ILE A 80 -7.18 -7.39 -11.91
N ASP A 81 -7.77 -8.06 -12.90
CA ASP A 81 -8.18 -9.46 -12.79
C ASP A 81 -6.97 -10.36 -12.52
N SER A 82 -5.86 -10.16 -13.24
CA SER A 82 -4.62 -10.91 -13.02
C SER A 82 -4.04 -10.69 -11.60
N LEU A 83 -4.16 -9.46 -11.08
CA LEU A 83 -3.74 -9.13 -9.72
C LEU A 83 -4.59 -9.85 -8.68
N PHE A 84 -5.92 -9.84 -8.84
CA PHE A 84 -6.85 -10.52 -7.95
C PHE A 84 -6.71 -12.05 -7.97
N ASP A 85 -6.50 -12.63 -9.15
CA ASP A 85 -6.19 -14.06 -9.28
C ASP A 85 -4.89 -14.42 -8.55
N TYR A 86 -3.87 -13.54 -8.66
CA TYR A 86 -2.59 -13.72 -7.98
C TYR A 86 -2.73 -13.68 -6.45
N VAL A 87 -3.34 -12.63 -5.90
CA VAL A 87 -3.53 -12.48 -4.44
C VAL A 87 -4.64 -13.38 -3.88
N ARG A 88 -5.36 -14.11 -4.74
CA ARG A 88 -6.48 -15.00 -4.41
C ARG A 88 -7.59 -14.29 -3.64
N ILE A 89 -7.99 -13.12 -4.11
CA ILE A 89 -9.07 -12.32 -3.53
C ILE A 89 -10.15 -12.14 -4.59
N GLU A 90 -11.39 -12.46 -4.24
CA GLU A 90 -12.56 -12.08 -5.03
C GLU A 90 -13.17 -10.82 -4.42
N PRO A 91 -13.01 -9.64 -5.04
CA PRO A 91 -13.59 -8.41 -4.50
C PRO A 91 -15.12 -8.53 -4.49
N THR A 92 -15.74 -8.25 -3.35
CA THR A 92 -17.20 -8.33 -3.19
C THR A 92 -17.94 -7.18 -3.88
N PHE A 93 -17.24 -6.07 -4.18
CA PHE A 93 -17.78 -4.91 -4.86
C PHE A 93 -16.82 -4.38 -5.94
N ASN A 94 -17.35 -3.98 -7.09
CA ASN A 94 -16.62 -3.31 -8.19
C ASN A 94 -15.30 -3.98 -8.62
N LYS A 95 -15.37 -5.22 -9.15
CA LYS A 95 -14.24 -5.94 -9.74
C LYS A 95 -13.44 -5.16 -10.81
N HIS A 96 -13.99 -4.06 -11.35
CA HIS A 96 -13.36 -3.21 -12.36
C HIS A 96 -13.15 -1.74 -11.90
N ALA A 97 -13.22 -1.47 -10.59
CA ALA A 97 -12.76 -0.19 -10.07
C ALA A 97 -11.23 -0.14 -10.07
N LYS A 98 -10.69 1.09 -10.07
CA LYS A 98 -9.24 1.34 -10.00
C LYS A 98 -8.63 0.63 -8.79
N GLN A 99 -7.50 -0.05 -8.99
CA GLN A 99 -6.77 -0.75 -7.93
C GLN A 99 -5.44 -0.05 -7.66
N MET A 100 -5.16 0.23 -6.39
CA MET A 100 -3.88 0.82 -5.99
C MET A 100 -2.88 -0.27 -5.64
N ILE A 101 -1.63 -0.09 -6.04
CA ILE A 101 -0.49 -0.84 -5.53
C ILE A 101 0.53 0.14 -4.97
N TYR A 102 1.10 -0.21 -3.82
CA TYR A 102 2.12 0.57 -3.14
C TYR A 102 3.43 -0.18 -3.15
N PHE A 103 4.53 0.54 -3.37
CA PHE A 103 5.88 0.04 -3.31
C PHE A 103 6.61 0.80 -2.22
N LEU A 104 7.07 0.06 -1.21
CA LEU A 104 7.77 0.61 -0.06
C LEU A 104 9.22 0.14 -0.13
N GLU A 105 10.16 1.08 -0.09
CA GLU A 105 11.57 0.83 -0.30
C GLU A 105 12.42 1.40 0.84
N SER A 106 13.39 0.62 1.30
CA SER A 106 14.55 1.09 2.06
C SER A 106 15.79 1.10 1.15
N SER A 107 16.97 1.30 1.74
CA SER A 107 18.25 1.25 1.02
C SER A 107 18.59 -0.10 0.39
N ASP A 108 18.03 -1.19 0.94
CA ASP A 108 18.49 -2.56 0.74
C ASP A 108 17.34 -3.56 0.56
N PHE A 109 16.10 -3.13 0.77
CA PHE A 109 14.93 -4.00 0.68
C PHE A 109 13.73 -3.23 0.13
N ALA A 110 12.86 -3.94 -0.60
CA ALA A 110 11.63 -3.37 -1.12
C ALA A 110 10.50 -4.38 -0.99
N ILE A 111 9.32 -3.89 -0.64
CA ILE A 111 8.09 -4.68 -0.56
C ILE A 111 7.02 -4.03 -1.43
N GLY A 112 6.13 -4.85 -1.97
CA GLY A 112 4.85 -4.39 -2.48
C GLY A 112 3.78 -4.51 -1.40
N LEU A 113 2.76 -3.65 -1.47
CA LEU A 113 1.55 -3.72 -0.65
C LEU A 113 0.35 -3.47 -1.55
N ILE A 114 -0.55 -4.45 -1.60
CA ILE A 114 -1.82 -4.37 -2.33
C ILE A 114 -2.96 -4.41 -1.31
N PRO A 115 -3.64 -3.28 -1.06
CA PRO A 115 -4.85 -3.27 -0.26
C PRO A 115 -6.07 -3.49 -1.16
N VAL A 116 -6.91 -4.46 -0.82
CA VAL A 116 -8.13 -4.82 -1.56
C VAL A 116 -9.33 -4.66 -0.64
N ASP A 117 -10.36 -3.94 -1.09
CA ASP A 117 -11.62 -3.79 -0.36
C ASP A 117 -12.43 -5.09 -0.45
N GLU A 118 -12.63 -5.77 0.68
CA GLU A 118 -13.47 -6.96 0.80
C GLU A 118 -14.93 -6.63 1.12
N GLY A 119 -15.27 -5.33 1.17
CA GLY A 119 -16.58 -4.80 1.50
C GLY A 119 -16.79 -4.67 3.01
N ARG A 120 -17.88 -3.99 3.40
CA ARG A 120 -18.32 -3.83 4.80
C ARG A 120 -17.29 -3.17 5.75
N GLY A 121 -16.31 -2.46 5.20
CA GLY A 121 -15.26 -1.81 5.98
C GLY A 121 -14.06 -2.72 6.26
N ASP A 122 -13.96 -3.85 5.56
CA ASP A 122 -12.84 -4.77 5.63
C ASP A 122 -11.90 -4.58 4.44
N ILE A 123 -10.61 -4.45 4.70
CA ILE A 123 -9.55 -4.39 3.69
C ILE A 123 -8.63 -5.59 3.90
N ARG A 124 -8.42 -6.37 2.86
CA ARG A 124 -7.31 -7.32 2.85
C ARG A 124 -6.05 -6.66 2.35
N ILE A 125 -4.98 -6.72 3.13
CA ILE A 125 -3.64 -6.36 2.67
C ILE A 125 -2.92 -7.60 2.17
N HIS A 126 -2.19 -7.47 1.07
CA HIS A 126 -1.21 -8.45 0.60
C HIS A 126 0.16 -7.78 0.53
N ILE A 127 1.13 -8.27 1.29
CA ILE A 127 2.49 -7.73 1.36
C ILE A 127 3.48 -8.88 1.13
N GLU A 128 4.46 -8.66 0.26
CA GLU A 128 5.56 -9.58 0.02
C GLU A 128 6.80 -8.80 -0.50
N PRO A 129 8.00 -9.40 -0.50
CA PRO A 129 9.18 -8.79 -1.11
C PRO A 129 8.91 -8.48 -2.58
N LEU A 130 9.37 -7.31 -3.05
CA LEU A 130 9.11 -6.83 -4.41
C LEU A 130 9.58 -7.84 -5.48
N GLU A 131 10.67 -8.55 -5.23
CA GLU A 131 11.24 -9.55 -6.13
C GLU A 131 10.40 -10.82 -6.27
N CYS A 132 9.47 -11.07 -5.35
CA CYS A 132 8.57 -12.22 -5.38
C CYS A 132 7.29 -11.97 -6.18
N TYR A 133 6.98 -10.71 -6.49
CA TYR A 133 5.80 -10.36 -7.26
C TYR A 133 5.92 -10.83 -8.73
N PRO A 134 4.79 -11.16 -9.39
CA PRO A 134 4.77 -11.51 -10.80
C PRO A 134 5.28 -10.36 -11.69
N ASP A 135 5.78 -10.72 -12.87
CA ASP A 135 6.44 -9.79 -13.82
C ASP A 135 5.62 -8.53 -14.11
N PHE A 136 4.30 -8.64 -14.26
CA PHE A 136 3.47 -7.47 -14.57
C PHE A 136 3.48 -6.42 -13.43
N VAL A 137 3.64 -6.84 -12.16
CA VAL A 137 3.76 -5.92 -11.02
C VAL A 137 5.14 -5.28 -10.98
N THR A 138 6.20 -6.06 -11.23
CA THR A 138 7.57 -5.53 -11.26
C THR A 138 7.79 -4.60 -12.46
N GLU A 139 7.12 -4.84 -13.59
CA GLU A 139 7.05 -3.91 -14.74
C GLU A 139 6.37 -2.59 -14.35
N ILE A 140 5.21 -2.64 -13.67
CA ILE A 140 4.55 -1.44 -13.16
C ILE A 140 5.49 -0.63 -12.26
N TYR A 141 6.24 -1.31 -11.38
CA TYR A 141 7.24 -0.67 -10.52
C TYR A 141 8.35 0.00 -11.33
N ASN A 142 8.94 -0.71 -12.30
CA ASN A 142 10.01 -0.21 -13.14
C ASN A 142 9.58 1.02 -13.97
N ASP A 143 8.32 1.05 -14.40
CA ASP A 143 7.75 2.17 -15.14
C ASP A 143 7.56 3.43 -14.28
N LEU A 144 7.50 3.31 -12.95
CA LEU A 144 7.49 4.47 -12.06
C LEU A 144 8.78 5.29 -12.15
N ASP A 145 9.92 4.64 -12.44
CA ASP A 145 11.19 5.34 -12.65
C ASP A 145 11.30 5.93 -14.06
N LYS A 146 10.71 5.29 -15.07
CA LYS A 146 10.68 5.83 -16.45
C LYS A 146 9.82 7.09 -16.59
N LYS A 147 8.77 7.23 -15.77
CA LYS A 147 7.94 8.45 -15.70
C LYS A 147 8.67 9.68 -15.14
N LYS A 148 9.92 9.55 -14.65
CA LYS A 148 10.80 10.67 -14.24
C LYS A 148 11.42 11.42 -15.44
N GLY A 149 10.64 11.66 -16.49
CA GLY A 149 10.95 12.74 -17.42
C GLY A 149 10.88 14.09 -16.68
N LEU A 150 11.66 15.07 -17.13
CA LEU A 150 11.89 16.41 -16.55
C LEU A 150 10.65 17.17 -16.01
N ASP A 151 9.43 16.74 -16.34
CA ASP A 151 8.17 17.36 -15.95
C ASP A 151 7.76 17.14 -14.48
N SER A 152 8.38 16.20 -13.76
CA SER A 152 8.05 15.93 -12.34
C SER A 152 8.81 16.82 -11.33
N ILE A 153 9.71 17.69 -11.79
CA ILE A 153 10.43 18.64 -10.93
C ILE A 153 9.57 19.89 -10.74
N LYS A 154 8.77 19.92 -9.66
CA LYS A 154 8.21 21.18 -9.16
C LYS A 154 9.36 22.00 -8.55
N PHE A 155 9.91 22.93 -9.31
CA PHE A 155 10.80 23.96 -8.76
C PHE A 155 10.05 24.72 -7.67
N ILE A 156 10.51 24.60 -6.42
CA ILE A 156 10.09 25.49 -5.33
C ILE A 156 10.56 26.88 -5.73
N LYS A 157 9.62 27.79 -6.01
CA LYS A 157 9.94 29.22 -6.10
C LYS A 157 10.37 29.67 -4.71
N LEU A 158 11.66 29.88 -4.52
CA LEU A 158 12.19 30.63 -3.37
C LEU A 158 11.73 32.08 -3.54
N GLN A 159 10.91 32.55 -2.60
CA GLN A 159 10.60 33.97 -2.40
C GLN A 159 11.64 34.60 -1.48
#